data_AF-A0AAV6AHG4-F1
#
_entry.id   AF-A0AAV6AHG4-F1
#
_cell.length_a   1.000
_cell.length_b   1.000
_cell.length_c   1.000
_cell.angle_alpha   90.00
_cell.angle_beta   90.00
_cell.angle_gamma   90.00
#
_symmetry.space_group_name_H-M   'P 1'
#
loop_
_entity.id
_entity.type
_entity.pdbx_description
1 polymer ?
#
loop_
_entity_poly.entity_id
_entity_poly.type
_entity_poly.pdbx_seq_one_letter_code
_entity_poly.pdbx_strand_id
1 'polypeptide(L)'
;MPALAHTPYDGSKKPFTIGLARLDPAEWLEPDERLEYYLARKDALFEDARDTVFAAEEGTEAAGREVLEAIATHLLERYGDTYRRTATGMAIGSGDRHVALGGGDPSLLTAARLVQEDLVLMRRGMAAGGSQRPRSASPRPGRLGRNSARRWTRSTRT
;
A
#
# COMPACT_ATOMS: atom_id res chain seq x y z
N MET A 1 -16.90 -1.66 -21.42
CA MET A 1 -16.32 -1.95 -20.09
C MET A 1 -14.98 -2.61 -20.34
N PRO A 2 -13.85 -2.02 -19.92
CA PRO A 2 -12.56 -2.69 -20.05
C PRO A 2 -12.59 -4.00 -19.24
N ALA A 3 -11.88 -5.01 -19.72
CA ALA A 3 -11.74 -6.28 -19.00
C ALA A 3 -10.92 -6.05 -17.72
N LEU A 4 -11.25 -6.78 -16.65
CA LEU A 4 -10.43 -6.79 -15.44
C LEU A 4 -9.10 -7.47 -15.76
N ALA A 5 -7.97 -6.80 -15.49
CA ALA A 5 -6.63 -7.37 -15.66
C ALA A 5 -6.42 -8.60 -14.76
N HIS A 6 -7.07 -8.61 -13.59
CA HIS A 6 -7.02 -9.73 -12.64
C HIS A 6 -8.42 -10.15 -12.20
N THR A 7 -8.62 -11.46 -12.09
CA THR A 7 -9.84 -12.06 -11.52
C THR A 7 -9.49 -12.91 -10.28
N PRO A 8 -9.23 -12.29 -9.11
CA PRO A 8 -8.81 -13.01 -7.90
C PRO A 8 -9.82 -14.07 -7.41
N TYR A 9 -11.09 -13.95 -7.82
CA TYR A 9 -12.21 -14.83 -7.45
C TYR A 9 -12.84 -15.52 -8.67
N ASP A 10 -12.07 -15.84 -9.70
CA ASP A 10 -12.53 -16.59 -10.89
C ASP A 10 -12.94 -18.05 -10.62
N GLY A 11 -12.86 -18.51 -9.37
CA GLY A 11 -13.22 -19.87 -8.98
C GLY A 11 -12.18 -20.93 -9.34
N SER A 12 -11.06 -20.56 -9.99
CA SER A 12 -9.96 -21.48 -10.29
C SER A 12 -9.08 -21.79 -9.09
N LYS A 13 -9.08 -20.90 -8.07
CA LYS A 13 -8.27 -21.02 -6.85
C LYS A 13 -9.08 -21.67 -5.72
N LYS A 14 -8.47 -22.63 -5.01
CA LYS A 14 -9.10 -23.31 -3.87
C LYS A 14 -9.52 -22.29 -2.81
N PRO A 15 -10.80 -22.29 -2.38
CA PRO A 15 -11.27 -21.46 -1.27
C PRO A 15 -10.38 -21.65 -0.05
N PHE A 16 -10.05 -20.55 0.65
CA PHE A 16 -9.24 -20.52 1.88
C PHE A 16 -7.72 -20.71 1.74
N THR A 17 -7.15 -20.64 0.54
CA THR A 17 -5.69 -20.49 0.40
C THR A 17 -5.30 -19.04 0.71
N ILE A 18 -5.27 -18.67 2.00
CA ILE A 18 -4.66 -17.41 2.45
C ILE A 18 -3.15 -17.64 2.53
N GLY A 19 -2.51 -17.63 1.38
CA GLY A 19 -1.06 -17.66 1.24
C GLY A 19 -0.61 -16.46 0.43
N LEU A 20 0.40 -15.74 0.90
CA LEU A 20 1.14 -14.79 0.07
C LEU A 20 1.82 -15.60 -1.04
N ALA A 21 1.18 -15.69 -2.21
CA ALA A 21 1.82 -16.23 -3.39
C ALA A 21 2.93 -15.23 -3.78
N ARG A 22 4.13 -15.74 -4.08
CA ARG A 22 5.20 -14.91 -4.62
C ARG A 22 4.72 -14.40 -5.97
N LEU A 23 4.58 -13.08 -6.10
CA LEU A 23 4.21 -12.44 -7.36
C LEU A 23 5.32 -12.71 -8.38
N ASP A 24 4.94 -12.99 -9.62
CA ASP A 24 5.90 -13.02 -10.72
C ASP A 24 6.50 -11.62 -10.85
N PRO A 25 7.83 -11.43 -10.78
CA PRO A 25 8.44 -10.13 -10.99
C PRO A 25 8.02 -9.46 -12.30
N ALA A 26 7.62 -10.24 -13.32
CA ALA A 26 7.13 -9.73 -14.60
C ALA A 26 5.74 -9.07 -14.53
N GLU A 27 4.94 -9.39 -13.49
CA GLU A 27 3.59 -8.87 -13.22
C GLU A 27 3.57 -7.94 -12.00
N TRP A 28 4.73 -7.36 -11.64
CA TRP A 28 4.86 -6.62 -10.39
C TRP A 28 4.16 -5.27 -10.40
N LEU A 29 4.32 -4.51 -11.48
CA LEU A 29 3.76 -3.18 -11.67
C LEU A 29 3.00 -3.14 -12.99
N GLU A 30 1.87 -2.45 -13.04
CA GLU A 30 0.98 -2.43 -14.20
C GLU A 30 0.58 -1.00 -14.58
N PRO A 31 1.52 -0.19 -15.12
CA PRO A 31 1.17 1.12 -15.65
C PRO A 31 0.17 0.98 -16.81
N ASP A 32 -0.99 1.58 -16.64
CA ASP A 32 -2.05 1.70 -17.64
C ASP A 32 -2.15 3.13 -18.21
N GLU A 33 -3.18 3.36 -19.03
CA GLU A 33 -3.50 4.63 -19.68
C GLU A 33 -3.78 5.78 -18.69
N ARG A 34 -4.02 5.47 -17.42
CA ARG A 34 -4.35 6.44 -16.36
C ARG A 34 -3.13 6.82 -15.52
N LEU A 35 -1.93 6.40 -15.91
CA LEU A 35 -0.66 6.71 -15.23
C LEU A 35 -0.55 8.17 -14.84
N GLU A 36 -0.67 9.08 -15.80
CA GLU A 36 -0.48 10.52 -15.55
C GLU A 36 -1.52 11.06 -14.56
N TYR A 37 -2.77 10.60 -14.64
CA TYR A 37 -3.83 11.01 -13.71
C TYR A 37 -3.47 10.64 -12.26
N TYR A 38 -2.98 9.42 -12.03
CA TYR A 38 -2.61 8.97 -10.68
C TYR A 38 -1.33 9.65 -10.18
N LEU A 39 -0.33 9.84 -11.03
CA LEU A 39 0.90 10.54 -10.66
C LEU A 39 0.62 12.01 -10.29
N ALA A 40 -0.19 12.73 -11.09
CA ALA A 40 -0.59 14.09 -10.76
C ALA A 40 -1.38 14.18 -9.44
N ARG A 41 -2.23 13.19 -9.16
CA ARG A 41 -2.95 13.12 -7.88
C ARG A 41 -2.01 12.89 -6.70
N LYS A 42 -0.97 12.08 -6.87
CA LYS A 42 0.06 11.87 -5.84
C LYS A 42 0.85 13.14 -5.58
N ASP A 43 1.23 13.88 -6.63
CA ASP A 43 1.93 15.16 -6.46
C ASP A 43 1.10 16.14 -5.61
N ALA A 44 -0.19 16.31 -5.94
CA ALA A 44 -1.09 17.14 -5.15
C ALA A 44 -1.19 16.69 -3.67
N LEU A 45 -1.26 15.37 -3.42
CA LEU A 45 -1.29 14.85 -2.06
C LEU A 45 0.03 15.06 -1.30
N PHE A 46 1.17 14.98 -1.99
CA PHE A 46 2.47 15.25 -1.39
C PHE A 46 2.71 16.74 -1.11
N GLU A 47 2.02 17.63 -1.82
CA GLU A 47 2.03 19.06 -1.54
C GLU A 47 1.07 19.41 -0.39
N ASP A 48 -0.17 18.92 -0.43
CA ASP A 48 -1.24 19.36 0.48
C ASP A 48 -1.29 18.56 1.80
N ALA A 49 -0.87 17.30 1.78
CA ALA A 49 -1.14 16.35 2.86
C ALA A 49 0.02 15.37 3.13
N ARG A 50 1.27 15.82 2.89
CA ARG A 50 2.48 14.97 2.96
C ARG A 50 2.54 14.07 4.20
N ASP A 51 2.34 14.65 5.38
CA ASP A 51 2.44 13.93 6.66
C ASP A 51 1.30 12.92 6.89
N THR A 52 0.21 13.03 6.11
CA THR A 52 -0.91 12.08 6.16
C THR A 52 -0.70 10.91 5.21
N VAL A 53 -0.05 11.15 4.05
CA VAL A 53 0.10 10.15 2.99
C VAL A 53 1.47 9.48 2.96
N PHE A 54 2.44 10.04 3.69
CA PHE A 54 3.78 9.48 3.80
C PHE A 54 4.20 9.37 5.27
N ALA A 55 4.58 8.16 5.67
CA ALA A 55 5.19 7.89 6.96
C ALA A 55 6.39 6.96 6.76
N ALA A 56 7.49 7.27 7.43
CA ALA A 56 8.68 6.43 7.44
C ALA A 56 9.27 6.41 8.85
N GLU A 57 9.70 5.22 9.30
CA GLU A 57 10.46 5.06 10.53
C GLU A 57 11.94 5.38 10.27
N GLU A 58 12.65 5.91 11.26
CA GLU A 58 14.10 6.05 11.20
C GLU A 58 14.78 4.69 10.95
N GLY A 59 15.84 4.68 10.13
CA GLY A 59 16.56 3.46 9.78
C GLY A 59 15.91 2.65 8.66
N THR A 60 14.90 3.19 7.97
CA THR A 60 14.27 2.57 6.78
C THR A 60 14.81 3.11 5.45
N GLU A 61 15.74 4.06 5.49
CA GLU A 61 16.29 4.76 4.31
C GLU A 61 16.99 3.79 3.35
N ALA A 62 17.69 2.79 3.90
CA ALA A 62 18.37 1.79 3.10
C ALA A 62 17.39 0.89 2.34
N ALA A 63 16.31 0.46 2.99
CA ALA A 63 15.26 -0.32 2.35
C ALA A 63 14.50 0.52 1.31
N GLY A 64 14.23 1.79 1.60
CA GLY A 64 13.61 2.71 0.64
C GLY A 64 14.46 2.89 -0.64
N ARG A 65 15.78 2.98 -0.50
CA ARG A 65 16.69 3.07 -1.66
C ARG A 65 16.74 1.77 -2.46
N GLU A 66 16.78 0.61 -1.80
CA GLU A 66 16.72 -0.69 -2.49
C GLU A 66 15.43 -0.82 -3.31
N VAL A 67 14.30 -0.39 -2.75
CA VAL A 67 13.00 -0.42 -3.43
C VAL A 67 12.97 0.56 -4.61
N LEU A 68 13.50 1.77 -4.44
CA LEU A 68 13.62 2.73 -5.54
C LEU A 68 14.46 2.16 -6.69
N GLU A 69 15.58 1.51 -6.39
CA GLU A 69 16.44 0.88 -7.40
C GLU A 69 15.76 -0.30 -8.10
N ALA A 70 15.07 -1.15 -7.35
CA ALA A 70 14.31 -2.28 -7.89
C ALA A 70 13.19 -1.81 -8.82
N ILE A 71 12.41 -0.81 -8.40
CA ILE A 71 11.33 -0.22 -9.21
C ILE A 71 11.90 0.44 -10.46
N ALA A 72 12.93 1.28 -10.32
CA ALA A 72 13.54 1.97 -11.46
C ALA A 72 14.08 0.98 -12.50
N THR A 73 14.76 -0.09 -12.06
CA THR A 73 15.25 -1.16 -12.93
C THR A 73 14.10 -1.86 -13.63
N HIS A 74 13.09 -2.29 -12.89
CA HIS A 74 11.93 -2.99 -13.46
C HIS A 74 11.19 -2.15 -14.50
N LEU A 75 10.94 -0.87 -14.22
CA LEU A 75 10.25 0.04 -15.14
C LEU A 75 11.03 0.25 -16.45
N LEU A 76 12.35 0.35 -16.38
CA LEU A 76 13.19 0.49 -17.57
C LEU A 76 13.23 -0.78 -18.42
N GLU A 77 13.25 -1.95 -17.77
CA GLU A 77 13.30 -3.25 -18.46
C GLU A 77 11.95 -3.64 -19.09
N ARG A 78 10.83 -3.33 -18.43
CA ARG A 78 9.50 -3.80 -18.83
C ARG A 78 8.66 -2.74 -19.54
N TYR A 79 8.88 -1.47 -19.23
CA TYR A 79 8.08 -0.35 -19.71
C TYR A 79 8.95 0.73 -20.36
N GLY A 80 9.99 0.33 -21.09
CA GLY A 80 10.94 1.25 -21.74
C GLY A 80 10.33 2.22 -22.77
N ASP A 81 9.14 1.90 -23.29
CA ASP A 81 8.38 2.81 -24.16
C ASP A 81 7.77 3.98 -23.38
N THR A 82 7.48 3.78 -22.08
CA THR A 82 6.90 4.78 -21.18
C THR A 82 7.96 5.43 -20.30
N TYR A 83 8.98 4.68 -19.88
CA TYR A 83 9.99 5.13 -18.93
C TYR A 83 11.35 5.20 -19.58
N ARG A 84 12.03 6.34 -19.42
CA ARG A 84 13.39 6.54 -19.94
C ARG A 84 14.32 7.08 -18.86
N ARG A 85 15.52 6.51 -18.77
CA ARG A 85 16.56 7.03 -17.89
C ARG A 85 17.09 8.37 -18.43
N THR A 86 17.30 9.31 -17.53
CA THR A 86 17.93 10.62 -17.83
C THR A 86 19.18 10.80 -16.97
N ALA A 87 19.92 11.89 -17.18
CA ALA A 87 21.13 12.18 -16.42
C ALA A 87 20.88 12.34 -14.91
N THR A 88 19.71 12.85 -14.51
CA THR A 88 19.39 13.21 -13.11
C THR A 88 18.27 12.35 -12.52
N GLY A 89 17.63 11.49 -13.31
CA GLY A 89 16.51 10.68 -12.85
C GLY A 89 15.79 9.93 -13.96
N MET A 90 14.45 9.94 -13.96
CA MET A 90 13.62 9.25 -14.95
C MET A 90 12.59 10.18 -15.58
N ALA A 91 12.40 10.04 -16.89
CA ALA A 91 11.33 10.66 -17.64
C ALA A 91 10.19 9.65 -17.84
N ILE A 92 8.94 10.12 -17.77
CA ILE A 92 7.72 9.30 -17.88
C ILE A 92 6.87 9.81 -19.06
N GLY A 93 6.34 8.88 -19.86
CA GLY A 93 5.56 9.14 -21.06
C GLY A 93 6.39 9.78 -22.19
N SER A 94 5.80 10.76 -22.86
CA SER A 94 6.45 11.61 -23.88
C SER A 94 7.69 12.36 -23.35
N GLY A 95 7.86 12.43 -22.02
CA GLY A 95 8.99 13.09 -21.36
C GLY A 95 8.61 14.41 -20.68
N ASP A 96 7.33 14.75 -20.64
CA ASP A 96 6.83 15.97 -19.96
C ASP A 96 6.95 15.87 -18.43
N ARG A 97 6.95 14.65 -17.90
CA ARG A 97 7.15 14.37 -16.47
C ARG A 97 8.56 13.86 -16.22
N HIS A 98 9.24 14.48 -15.25
CA HIS A 98 10.56 14.08 -14.78
C HIS A 98 10.58 13.87 -13.27
N VAL A 99 11.18 12.76 -12.83
CA VAL A 99 11.37 12.43 -11.42
C VAL A 99 12.86 12.32 -11.14
N ALA A 100 13.39 13.22 -10.31
CA ALA A 100 14.78 13.19 -9.89
C ALA A 100 15.04 12.05 -8.90
N LEU A 101 16.03 11.20 -9.18
CA LEU A 101 16.32 10.02 -8.34
C LEU A 101 17.34 10.30 -7.22
N GLY A 102 18.12 11.37 -7.35
CA GLY A 102 19.13 11.79 -6.36
C GLY A 102 18.75 13.06 -5.59
N GLY A 103 17.46 13.37 -5.49
CA GLY A 103 16.96 14.54 -4.77
C GLY A 103 17.02 14.40 -3.24
N GLY A 104 16.57 15.44 -2.54
CA GLY A 104 16.51 15.45 -1.06
C GLY A 104 15.30 14.73 -0.45
N ASP A 105 14.36 14.27 -1.27
CA ASP A 105 13.19 13.53 -0.78
C ASP A 105 13.56 12.09 -0.39
N PRO A 106 12.86 11.49 0.59
CA PRO A 106 13.05 10.08 0.95
C PRO A 106 12.87 9.16 -0.26
N SER A 107 13.77 8.18 -0.42
CA SER A 107 13.78 7.28 -1.60
C SER A 107 12.45 6.57 -1.85
N LEU A 108 11.71 6.20 -0.80
CA LEU A 108 10.40 5.58 -0.93
C LEU A 108 9.34 6.54 -1.49
N LEU A 109 9.41 7.82 -1.13
CA LEU A 109 8.53 8.86 -1.69
C LEU A 109 8.86 9.12 -3.15
N THR A 110 10.15 9.17 -3.49
CA THR A 110 10.61 9.23 -4.88
C THR A 110 10.12 8.04 -5.70
N ALA A 111 10.16 6.84 -5.13
CA ALA A 111 9.64 5.63 -5.78
C ALA A 111 8.13 5.72 -6.02
N ALA A 112 7.37 6.25 -5.05
CA ALA A 112 5.92 6.43 -5.18
C ALA A 112 5.52 7.41 -6.31
N ARG A 113 6.41 8.33 -6.71
CA ARG A 113 6.21 9.23 -7.87
C ARG A 113 6.49 8.58 -9.23
N LEU A 114 7.06 7.37 -9.27
CA LEU A 114 7.33 6.64 -10.51
C LEU A 114 6.17 5.70 -10.91
N VAL A 115 5.36 5.28 -9.94
CA VAL A 115 4.39 4.19 -10.09
C VAL A 115 2.97 4.66 -9.78
N GLN A 116 1.95 3.99 -10.30
CA GLN A 116 0.55 4.32 -9.98
C GLN A 116 0.17 3.80 -8.59
N GLU A 117 0.76 2.68 -8.23
CA GLU A 117 0.46 1.84 -7.08
C GLU A 117 0.92 2.49 -5.77
N ASP A 118 0.26 2.13 -4.68
CA ASP A 118 0.68 2.55 -3.34
C ASP A 118 1.77 1.62 -2.80
N LEU A 119 2.80 2.20 -2.18
CA LEU A 119 3.96 1.46 -1.69
C LEU A 119 3.92 1.35 -0.17
N VAL A 120 4.12 0.13 0.33
CA VAL A 120 4.32 -0.14 1.77
C VAL A 120 5.56 -0.99 1.97
N LEU A 121 6.44 -0.56 2.87
CA LEU A 121 7.59 -1.35 3.30
C LEU A 121 7.32 -1.94 4.67
N MET A 122 7.39 -3.27 4.76
CA MET A 122 7.25 -4.00 6.00
C MET A 122 8.58 -4.65 6.35
N ARG A 123 9.13 -4.27 7.51
CA ARG A 123 10.29 -4.96 8.10
C ARG A 123 9.78 -6.00 9.07
N ARG A 124 10.35 -7.21 9.02
CA ARG A 124 10.12 -8.19 10.07
C ARG A 124 10.72 -7.66 11.36
N GLY A 125 9.87 -7.29 12.33
CA GLY A 125 10.33 -7.04 13.68
C GLY A 125 11.04 -8.29 14.20
N MET A 126 12.22 -8.14 14.80
CA MET A 126 12.75 -9.21 15.64
C MET A 126 11.72 -9.44 16.74
N ALA A 127 10.94 -10.52 16.61
CA ALA A 127 10.18 -11.02 17.74
C ALA A 127 11.22 -11.44 18.78
N ALA A 128 11.45 -10.60 19.80
CA ALA A 128 12.07 -11.08 21.01
C ALA A 128 11.21 -12.25 21.49
N GLY A 129 11.80 -13.45 21.53
CA GLY A 129 11.14 -14.63 22.08
C GLY A 129 10.70 -14.36 23.51
N GLY A 130 9.43 -14.04 23.69
CA GLY A 130 8.84 -13.72 24.98
C GLY A 130 7.41 -14.20 24.96
N SER A 131 7.18 -15.34 25.61
CA SER A 131 5.88 -15.96 25.85
C SER A 131 4.78 -14.92 26.10
N GLN A 132 3.93 -14.71 25.10
CA GLN A 132 2.68 -13.98 25.29
C GLN A 132 1.69 -14.93 25.96
N ARG A 133 1.80 -15.02 27.29
CA ARG A 133 0.66 -15.42 28.11
C ARG A 133 -0.45 -14.39 27.87
N PRO A 134 -1.68 -14.80 27.54
CA PRO A 134 -2.80 -13.88 27.49
C PRO A 134 -3.00 -13.31 28.90
N ARG A 135 -2.78 -12.01 29.07
CA ARG A 135 -3.29 -11.30 30.24
C ARG A 135 -4.80 -11.24 30.08
N SER A 136 -5.50 -12.22 30.64
CA SER A 136 -6.93 -12.13 30.87
C SER A 136 -7.17 -10.95 31.81
N ALA A 137 -7.66 -9.83 31.28
CA ALA A 137 -8.36 -8.87 32.09
C ALA A 137 -9.72 -9.49 32.46
N SER A 138 -9.74 -10.25 33.56
CA SER A 138 -10.98 -10.57 34.26
C SER A 138 -11.48 -9.30 34.95
N PRO A 139 -12.70 -8.82 34.70
CA PRO A 139 -13.38 -7.94 35.63
C PRO A 139 -13.91 -8.81 36.78
N ARG A 140 -13.44 -8.57 38.01
CA ARG A 140 -14.04 -9.17 39.21
C ARG A 140 -15.49 -8.67 39.41
N PRO A 141 -16.38 -9.48 40.01
CA PRO A 141 -17.81 -9.19 40.13
C PRO A 141 -18.19 -8.44 41.42
N GLY A 142 -19.28 -7.67 41.35
CA GLY A 142 -20.02 -7.08 42.47
C GLY A 142 -20.30 -5.59 42.25
N ARG A 143 -21.51 -5.03 42.38
CA ARG A 143 -22.77 -5.48 42.98
C ARG A 143 -23.90 -4.59 42.46
N LEU A 144 -25.11 -5.17 42.42
CA LEU A 144 -26.40 -4.61 42.00
C LEU A 144 -26.70 -3.15 42.41
N GLY A 145 -27.26 -2.41 41.44
CA GLY A 145 -28.23 -1.32 41.67
C GLY A 145 -29.35 -1.42 40.64
N ARG A 146 -30.56 -1.72 41.10
CA ARG A 146 -31.82 -1.83 40.33
C ARG A 146 -32.17 -0.47 39.71
N ASN A 147 -32.74 -0.39 38.52
CA ASN A 147 -34.20 -0.41 38.32
C ASN A 147 -34.64 -0.13 36.87
N SER A 148 -35.83 -0.64 36.55
CA SER A 148 -36.79 -0.20 35.51
C SER A 148 -36.45 -0.37 34.01
N ALA A 149 -36.75 -1.58 33.53
CA ALA A 149 -37.73 -1.87 32.48
C ALA A 149 -38.07 -0.78 31.45
N ARG A 150 -37.73 -1.02 30.18
CA ARG A 150 -38.61 -0.70 29.03
C ARG A 150 -38.64 -1.85 28.03
N ARG A 151 -39.86 -2.33 27.86
CA ARG A 151 -40.37 -3.43 27.03
C ARG A 151 -40.45 -2.95 25.57
N TRP A 152 -39.84 -3.67 24.63
CA TRP A 152 -40.13 -3.52 23.20
C TRP A 152 -41.25 -4.50 22.83
N THR A 153 -42.45 -3.98 22.62
CA THR A 153 -43.60 -4.75 22.11
C THR A 153 -43.56 -4.78 20.58
N ARG A 154 -43.62 -5.98 19.99
CA ARG A 154 -44.08 -6.18 18.61
C ARG A 154 -45.55 -5.78 18.54
N SER A 155 -45.91 -4.98 17.54
CA SER A 155 -47.31 -4.82 17.12
C SER A 155 -47.58 -5.74 15.94
N THR A 156 -48.65 -6.51 16.07
CA THR A 156 -49.18 -7.46 15.08
C THR A 156 -50.12 -6.77 14.09
N ARG A 157 -50.03 -7.21 12.82
CA ARG A 157 -51.10 -7.56 11.87
C ARG A 157 -52.46 -6.86 11.93
N THR A 158 -53.00 -6.58 10.74
CA THR A 158 -54.34 -7.06 10.37
C THR A 158 -54.21 -7.79 9.05
#